data_AF-A0A6L8QAY6-F1
#
_entry.id   AF-A0A6L8QAY6-F1
#
_cell.length_a   1.000
_cell.length_b   1.000
_cell.length_c   1.000
_cell.angle_alpha   90.00
_cell.angle_beta   90.00
_cell.angle_gamma   90.00
#
_symmetry.space_group_name_H-M   'P 1'
#
loop_
_entity.id
_entity.type
_entity.pdbx_description
1 polymer ?
#
loop_
_entity_poly.entity_id
_entity_poly.type
_entity_poly.pdbx_seq_one_letter_code
_entity_poly.pdbx_strand_id
1 'polypeptide(L)'
;MSSLLNFIYLLSLVCWIGSIIFFSFFVAPVVFKTLEREKAGEIVGIIFPRYYMVGYVCGGLILLTFLFNKPEGLMWYAWGIMMAGSVCAGLGVNPKAKVLKEQIKDSSEDEKPALESRFKTLHSLSVKLNAVVLFAGLWLLWLTSVALDAQ
;
A
#
# COMPACT_ATOMS: atom_id res chain seq x y z
N MET A 1 -20.42 18.65 -8.01
CA MET A 1 -19.71 17.51 -8.66
C MET A 1 -20.74 16.60 -9.31
N SER A 2 -20.49 16.05 -10.51
CA SER A 2 -21.41 15.06 -11.09
C SER A 2 -21.41 13.80 -10.22
N SER A 3 -22.60 13.23 -9.96
CA SER A 3 -22.75 12.08 -9.04
C SER A 3 -21.85 10.90 -9.40
N LEU A 4 -21.56 10.73 -10.69
CA LEU A 4 -20.63 9.72 -11.21
C LEU A 4 -19.18 9.94 -10.75
N LEU A 5 -18.66 11.18 -10.80
CA LEU A 5 -17.29 11.47 -10.36
C LEU A 5 -17.12 11.26 -8.86
N ASN A 6 -18.11 11.68 -8.07
CA ASN A 6 -18.15 11.42 -6.62
C ASN A 6 -18.13 9.91 -6.33
N PHE A 7 -18.95 9.14 -7.05
CA PHE A 7 -18.99 7.69 -6.91
C PHE A 7 -17.64 7.03 -7.22
N ILE A 8 -17.01 7.39 -8.36
CA ILE A 8 -15.70 6.86 -8.77
C ILE A 8 -14.63 7.21 -7.73
N TYR A 9 -14.62 8.46 -7.26
CA TYR A 9 -13.69 8.94 -6.24
C TYR A 9 -13.81 8.13 -4.94
N LEU A 10 -15.03 8.08 -4.37
CA LEU A 10 -15.30 7.38 -3.11
C LEU A 10 -15.00 5.89 -3.22
N LEU A 11 -15.44 5.24 -4.30
CA LEU A 11 -15.19 3.82 -4.55
C LEU A 11 -13.69 3.54 -4.60
N SER A 12 -12.92 4.35 -5.34
CA SER A 12 -11.46 4.19 -5.44
C SER A 12 -10.78 4.34 -4.08
N LEU A 13 -11.20 5.35 -3.30
CA LEU A 13 -10.65 5.64 -1.98
C LEU A 13 -10.92 4.50 -0.99
N VAL A 14 -12.17 4.05 -0.88
CA VAL A 14 -12.53 2.97 0.06
C VAL A 14 -11.96 1.63 -0.38
N CYS A 15 -11.86 1.35 -1.67
CA CYS A 15 -11.19 0.14 -2.17
C CYS A 15 -9.70 0.13 -1.82
N TRP A 16 -9.02 1.26 -1.94
CA TRP A 16 -7.60 1.36 -1.60
C TRP A 16 -7.35 1.22 -0.09
N ILE A 17 -8.12 1.93 0.74
CA ILE A 17 -8.03 1.80 2.20
C ILE A 17 -8.39 0.37 2.62
N GLY A 18 -9.49 -0.16 2.09
CA GLY A 18 -9.98 -1.50 2.36
C GLY A 18 -8.99 -2.59 1.98
N SER A 19 -8.28 -2.45 0.85
CA SER A 19 -7.25 -3.42 0.46
C SER A 19 -6.08 -3.43 1.43
N ILE A 20 -5.66 -2.26 1.95
CA ILE A 20 -4.60 -2.16 2.96
C ILE A 20 -5.05 -2.82 4.27
N ILE A 21 -6.26 -2.52 4.74
CA ILE A 21 -6.80 -3.09 5.98
C ILE A 21 -6.94 -4.61 5.86
N PHE A 22 -7.60 -5.08 4.80
CA PHE A 22 -7.84 -6.50 4.59
C PHE A 22 -6.53 -7.29 4.50
N PHE A 23 -5.57 -6.78 3.73
CA PHE A 23 -4.28 -7.45 3.60
C PHE A 23 -3.49 -7.44 4.92
N SER A 24 -3.38 -6.29 5.58
CA SER A 24 -2.48 -6.11 6.72
C SER A 24 -2.99 -6.77 8.00
N PHE A 25 -4.31 -6.77 8.23
CA PHE A 25 -4.90 -7.26 9.48
C PHE A 25 -5.50 -8.66 9.36
N PHE A 26 -5.78 -9.15 8.14
CA PHE A 26 -6.40 -10.46 7.94
C PHE A 26 -5.50 -11.39 7.13
N VAL A 27 -5.21 -11.05 5.87
CA VAL A 27 -4.50 -11.96 4.96
C VAL A 27 -3.09 -12.27 5.46
N ALA A 28 -2.26 -11.26 5.71
CA ALA A 28 -0.88 -11.49 6.15
C ALA A 28 -0.81 -12.23 7.49
N PRO A 29 -1.56 -11.85 8.55
CA PRO A 29 -1.56 -12.59 9.81
C PRO A 29 -2.02 -14.05 9.67
N VAL A 30 -3.05 -14.33 8.86
CA VAL A 30 -3.51 -15.69 8.62
C VAL A 30 -2.40 -16.50 7.93
N VAL A 31 -1.86 -15.99 6.81
CA VAL A 31 -0.82 -16.68 6.02
C VAL A 31 0.41 -17.01 6.87
N PHE A 32 0.90 -16.06 7.67
CA PHE A 32 2.07 -16.27 8.54
C PHE A 32 1.78 -17.13 9.78
N LYS A 33 0.51 -17.32 10.17
CA LYS A 33 0.13 -18.24 11.25
C LYS A 33 -0.08 -19.67 10.74
N THR A 34 -0.51 -19.84 9.50
CA THR A 34 -0.87 -21.16 8.96
C THR A 34 0.26 -21.87 8.24
N LEU A 35 1.25 -21.14 7.74
CA LEU A 35 2.33 -21.69 6.93
C LEU A 35 3.69 -21.46 7.59
N GLU A 36 4.64 -22.32 7.22
CA GLU A 36 6.05 -22.08 7.51
C GLU A 36 6.50 -20.73 6.92
N ARG A 37 7.42 -20.07 7.62
CA ARG A 37 7.82 -18.68 7.35
C ARG A 37 8.27 -18.46 5.90
N GLU A 38 8.97 -19.43 5.33
CA GLU A 38 9.45 -19.38 3.95
C GLU A 38 8.28 -19.41 2.95
N LYS A 39 7.36 -20.35 3.10
CA LYS A 39 6.14 -20.49 2.26
C LYS A 39 5.18 -19.33 2.41
N ALA A 40 4.97 -18.84 3.63
CA ALA A 40 4.21 -17.61 3.87
C ALA A 40 4.83 -16.43 3.10
N GLY A 41 6.16 -16.33 3.12
CA GLY A 41 6.91 -15.34 2.39
C GLY A 41 6.77 -15.43 0.86
N GLU A 42 6.76 -16.63 0.29
CA GLU A 42 6.55 -16.86 -1.15
C GLU A 42 5.16 -16.38 -1.58
N ILE A 43 4.11 -16.80 -0.85
CA ILE A 43 2.71 -16.43 -1.16
C ILE A 43 2.52 -14.91 -1.08
N VAL A 44 3.00 -14.28 -0.01
CA VAL A 44 2.91 -12.82 0.15
C VAL A 44 3.65 -12.09 -0.97
N GLY A 45 4.81 -12.61 -1.40
CA GLY A 45 5.56 -12.07 -2.53
C GLY A 45 4.79 -12.12 -3.86
N ILE A 46 3.95 -13.13 -4.07
CA ILE A 46 3.07 -13.24 -5.25
C ILE A 46 1.88 -12.26 -5.16
N ILE A 47 1.41 -11.96 -3.96
CA ILE A 47 0.29 -11.04 -3.72
C ILE A 47 0.72 -9.58 -3.90
N PHE A 48 1.92 -9.21 -3.44
CA PHE A 48 2.37 -7.81 -3.41
C PHE A 48 2.24 -7.03 -4.73
N PRO A 49 2.64 -7.55 -5.91
CA PRO A 49 2.48 -6.82 -7.16
C PRO A 49 1.03 -6.44 -7.44
N ARG A 50 0.08 -7.35 -7.19
CA ARG A 50 -1.36 -7.10 -7.39
C ARG A 50 -1.89 -6.13 -6.35
N TYR A 51 -1.44 -6.28 -5.10
CA TYR A 51 -1.78 -5.38 -4.00
C TYR A 51 -1.39 -3.91 -4.30
N TYR A 52 -0.15 -3.67 -4.76
CA TYR A 52 0.29 -2.32 -5.12
C TYR A 52 -0.40 -1.80 -6.39
N MET A 53 -0.70 -2.69 -7.34
CA MET A 53 -1.45 -2.32 -8.55
C MET A 53 -2.84 -1.77 -8.23
N VAL A 54 -3.55 -2.33 -7.23
CA VAL A 54 -4.82 -1.76 -6.75
C VAL A 54 -4.62 -0.32 -6.30
N GLY A 55 -3.59 -0.04 -5.51
CA GLY A 55 -3.27 1.32 -5.08
C GLY A 55 -2.99 2.28 -6.23
N TYR A 56 -2.22 1.84 -7.24
CA TYR A 56 -1.92 2.68 -8.41
C TYR A 56 -3.16 2.98 -9.26
N VAL A 57 -4.03 1.99 -9.47
CA VAL A 57 -5.28 2.18 -10.21
C VAL A 57 -6.21 3.12 -9.46
N CYS A 58 -6.44 2.87 -8.16
CA CYS A 58 -7.26 3.75 -7.32
C CYS A 58 -6.70 5.17 -7.27
N GLY A 59 -5.39 5.32 -7.12
CA GLY A 59 -4.74 6.62 -7.10
C GLY A 59 -4.85 7.38 -8.42
N GLY A 60 -4.74 6.69 -9.56
CA GLY A 60 -4.97 7.28 -10.88
C GLY A 60 -6.42 7.71 -11.11
N LEU A 61 -7.39 6.91 -10.65
CA LEU A 61 -8.81 7.28 -10.71
C LEU A 61 -9.11 8.50 -9.83
N ILE A 62 -8.56 8.55 -8.60
CA ILE A 62 -8.70 9.72 -7.72
C ILE A 62 -8.08 10.96 -8.37
N LEU A 63 -6.88 10.84 -8.95
CA LEU A 63 -6.24 11.93 -9.68
C LEU A 63 -7.14 12.47 -10.79
N LEU A 64 -7.72 11.58 -11.59
CA LEU A 64 -8.65 11.96 -12.65
C LEU A 64 -9.82 12.77 -12.09
N THR A 65 -10.42 12.33 -10.97
CA THR A 65 -11.50 13.09 -10.33
C THR A 65 -11.04 14.45 -9.78
N PHE A 66 -9.83 14.56 -9.26
CA PHE A 66 -9.27 15.80 -8.73
C PHE A 66 -9.04 16.85 -9.84
N LEU A 67 -8.64 16.41 -11.04
CA LEU A 67 -8.44 17.31 -12.18
C LEU A 67 -9.74 18.00 -12.62
N PHE A 68 -10.89 17.33 -12.49
CA PHE A 68 -12.18 17.92 -12.85
C PHE A 68 -12.78 18.77 -11.72
N ASN A 69 -12.59 18.39 -10.46
CA ASN A 69 -13.30 19.01 -9.34
C ASN A 69 -12.47 20.02 -8.55
N LYS A 70 -11.14 20.07 -8.76
CA LYS A 70 -10.22 21.01 -8.12
C LYS A 70 -10.46 21.12 -6.59
N PRO A 71 -10.31 20.01 -5.85
CA PRO A 71 -10.52 20.02 -4.40
C PRO A 71 -9.51 20.92 -3.69
N GLU A 72 -9.77 21.17 -2.41
CA GLU A 72 -8.86 21.93 -1.55
C GLU A 72 -7.45 21.31 -1.47
N GLY A 73 -6.46 22.15 -1.17
CA GLY A 73 -5.05 21.75 -1.12
C GLY A 73 -4.76 20.59 -0.16
N LEU A 74 -5.47 20.50 0.97
CA LEU A 74 -5.31 19.40 1.93
C LEU A 74 -5.59 18.03 1.33
N MET A 75 -6.59 17.92 0.45
CA MET A 75 -6.92 16.66 -0.22
C MET A 75 -5.81 16.23 -1.19
N TRP A 76 -5.16 17.19 -1.86
CA TRP A 76 -3.99 16.93 -2.70
C TRP A 76 -2.79 16.43 -1.91
N TYR A 77 -2.52 16.99 -0.72
CA TYR A 77 -1.44 16.51 0.13
C TYR A 77 -1.69 15.09 0.62
N ALA A 78 -2.91 14.79 1.09
CA ALA A 78 -3.26 13.45 1.55
C ALA A 78 -3.12 12.41 0.42
N TRP A 79 -3.69 12.69 -0.76
CA TRP A 79 -3.52 11.83 -1.94
C TRP A 79 -2.05 11.67 -2.35
N GLY A 80 -1.28 12.77 -2.34
CA GLY A 80 0.14 12.77 -2.70
C GLY A 80 0.98 11.88 -1.77
N ILE A 81 0.71 11.93 -0.46
CA ILE A 81 1.34 11.04 0.54
C ILE A 81 0.99 9.58 0.25
N MET A 82 -0.28 9.27 -0.04
CA MET A 82 -0.70 7.90 -0.38
C MET A 82 0.01 7.36 -1.61
N MET A 83 0.10 8.17 -2.68
CA MET A 83 0.79 7.80 -3.91
C MET A 83 2.29 7.63 -3.71
N ALA A 84 2.94 8.60 -3.09
CA ALA A 84 4.38 8.53 -2.82
C ALA A 84 4.72 7.33 -1.96
N GLY A 85 3.97 7.08 -0.89
CA GLY A 85 4.15 5.91 -0.03
C GLY A 85 3.99 4.59 -0.79
N SER A 86 2.98 4.48 -1.64
CA SER A 86 2.70 3.26 -2.42
C SER A 86 3.73 3.03 -3.54
N VAL A 87 4.23 4.08 -4.17
CA VAL A 87 5.31 3.99 -5.17
C VAL A 87 6.62 3.61 -4.51
N CYS A 88 6.99 4.26 -3.40
CA CYS A 88 8.19 3.93 -2.62
C CYS A 88 8.15 2.48 -2.15
N ALA A 89 7.01 2.01 -1.65
CA ALA A 89 6.87 0.63 -1.16
C ALA A 89 6.87 -0.39 -2.32
N GLY A 90 6.07 -0.17 -3.36
CA GLY A 90 5.87 -1.15 -4.44
C GLY A 90 6.97 -1.18 -5.50
N LEU A 91 7.57 -0.03 -5.85
CA LEU A 91 8.65 0.04 -6.85
C LEU A 91 10.05 0.15 -6.21
N GLY A 92 10.15 0.66 -4.98
CA GLY A 92 11.43 0.78 -4.28
C GLY A 92 11.75 -0.41 -3.38
N VAL A 93 10.87 -0.71 -2.43
CA VAL A 93 11.13 -1.70 -1.38
C VAL A 93 10.87 -3.13 -1.86
N ASN A 94 9.76 -3.37 -2.55
CA ASN A 94 9.35 -4.71 -2.95
C ASN A 94 10.36 -5.42 -3.91
N PRO A 95 10.90 -4.77 -4.96
CA PRO A 95 11.90 -5.42 -5.82
C PRO A 95 13.19 -5.76 -5.06
N LYS A 96 13.65 -4.86 -4.18
CA LYS A 96 14.83 -5.09 -3.33
C LYS A 96 14.61 -6.26 -2.38
N ALA A 97 13.42 -6.36 -1.78
CA ALA A 97 13.05 -7.46 -0.91
C ALA A 97 12.98 -8.81 -1.64
N LYS A 98 12.55 -8.82 -2.91
CA LYS A 98 12.54 -10.02 -3.76
C LYS A 98 13.95 -10.51 -4.07
N VAL A 99 14.83 -9.62 -4.56
CA VAL A 99 16.23 -9.95 -4.86
C VAL A 99 16.94 -10.48 -3.61
N LEU A 100 16.70 -9.84 -2.45
CA LEU A 100 17.33 -10.26 -1.21
C LEU A 100 16.83 -11.64 -0.73
N LYS A 101 15.56 -11.97 -0.97
CA LYS A 101 15.03 -13.32 -0.71
C LYS A 101 15.68 -14.39 -1.59
N GLU A 102 15.89 -14.08 -2.86
CA GLU A 102 16.60 -14.98 -3.78
C GLU A 102 18.05 -15.18 -3.31
N GLN A 103 18.73 -14.12 -2.90
CA GLN A 103 20.09 -14.21 -2.33
C GLN A 103 20.16 -15.04 -1.04
N ILE A 104 19.19 -14.92 -0.13
CA ILE A 104 19.16 -15.73 1.11
C ILE A 104 19.08 -17.23 0.77
N LYS A 105 18.31 -17.59 -0.26
CA LYS A 105 18.12 -18.99 -0.68
C LYS A 105 19.42 -19.62 -1.20
N ASP A 106 20.23 -18.84 -1.91
CA ASP A 106 21.46 -19.31 -2.55
C ASP A 106 22.73 -19.07 -1.68
N SER A 107 22.58 -18.38 -0.53
CA SER A 107 23.69 -18.04 0.38
C SER A 107 24.11 -19.16 1.33
N SER A 108 25.39 -19.14 1.73
CA SER A 108 25.93 -20.02 2.76
C SER A 108 25.40 -19.67 4.16
N GLU A 109 25.45 -20.63 5.10
CA GLU A 109 25.00 -20.44 6.49
C GLU A 109 25.65 -19.23 7.19
N ASP A 110 26.90 -18.91 6.84
CA ASP A 110 27.63 -17.77 7.42
C ASP A 110 27.12 -16.40 6.91
N GLU A 111 26.57 -16.34 5.69
CA GLU A 111 26.09 -15.10 5.07
C GLU A 111 24.59 -14.83 5.33
N LYS A 112 23.81 -15.89 5.59
CA LYS A 112 22.36 -15.83 5.83
C LYS A 112 21.96 -14.81 6.90
N PRO A 113 22.58 -14.74 8.10
CA PRO A 113 22.15 -13.81 9.15
C PRO A 113 22.21 -12.34 8.73
N ALA A 114 23.23 -11.97 7.95
CA ALA A 114 23.40 -10.60 7.46
C ALA A 114 22.33 -10.23 6.43
N LEU A 115 22.01 -11.14 5.52
CA LEU A 115 20.97 -10.95 4.49
C LEU A 115 19.57 -10.92 5.11
N GLU A 116 19.27 -11.80 6.07
CA GLU A 116 18.01 -11.80 6.80
C GLU A 116 17.77 -10.51 7.59
N SER A 117 18.82 -9.94 8.20
CA SER A 117 18.74 -8.66 8.90
C SER A 117 18.38 -7.50 7.95
N ARG A 118 18.99 -7.47 6.76
CA ARG A 118 18.64 -6.50 5.71
C ARG A 118 17.20 -6.70 5.24
N PHE A 119 16.74 -7.95 5.09
CA PHE A 119 15.38 -8.26 4.68
C PHE A 119 14.37 -7.79 5.73
N LYS A 120 14.65 -8.03 7.02
CA LYS A 120 13.82 -7.56 8.13
C LYS A 120 13.70 -6.04 8.15
N THR A 121 14.78 -5.33 7.83
CA THR A 121 14.79 -3.86 7.74
C THR A 121 13.90 -3.37 6.59
N LEU A 122 14.05 -3.94 5.39
CA LEU A 122 13.19 -3.61 4.24
C LEU A 122 11.72 -3.96 4.52
N HIS A 123 11.46 -5.10 5.12
CA HIS A 123 10.11 -5.51 5.50
C HIS A 123 9.49 -4.51 6.50
N SER A 124 10.21 -4.14 7.56
CA SER A 124 9.77 -3.13 8.52
C SER A 124 9.48 -1.79 7.84
N LEU A 125 10.33 -1.36 6.91
CA LEU A 125 10.11 -0.15 6.12
C LEU A 125 8.83 -0.25 5.27
N SER A 126 8.57 -1.38 4.62
CA SER A 126 7.33 -1.59 3.84
C SER A 126 6.07 -1.49 4.70
N VAL A 127 6.10 -2.06 5.91
CA VAL A 127 4.98 -2.00 6.87
C VAL A 127 4.73 -0.56 7.31
N LYS A 128 5.79 0.19 7.64
CA LYS A 128 5.69 1.61 8.01
C LYS A 128 5.12 2.45 6.87
N LEU A 129 5.58 2.24 5.63
CA LEU A 129 5.05 2.93 4.46
C LEU A 129 3.56 2.63 4.26
N ASN A 130 3.14 1.36 4.36
CA ASN A 130 1.73 1.01 4.27
C ASN A 130 0.89 1.64 5.39
N ALA A 131 1.43 1.74 6.61
CA ALA A 131 0.76 2.44 7.71
C ALA A 131 0.58 3.94 7.40
N VAL A 132 1.61 4.61 6.89
CA VAL A 132 1.52 6.01 6.46
C VAL A 132 0.46 6.19 5.36
N VAL A 133 0.44 5.32 4.35
CA VAL A 133 -0.58 5.33 3.29
C VAL A 133 -1.99 5.13 3.88
N LEU A 134 -2.15 4.21 4.83
CA LEU A 134 -3.43 3.96 5.49
C LEU A 134 -3.92 5.21 6.24
N PHE A 135 -3.07 5.82 7.06
CA PHE A 135 -3.45 7.02 7.81
C PHE A 135 -3.74 8.21 6.90
N ALA A 136 -2.96 8.39 5.83
CA ALA A 136 -3.24 9.41 4.82
C ALA A 136 -4.57 9.16 4.09
N GLY A 137 -4.91 7.90 3.80
CA GLY A 137 -6.19 7.52 3.22
C GLY A 137 -7.37 7.79 4.16
N LEU A 138 -7.26 7.41 5.43
CA LEU A 138 -8.28 7.73 6.43
C LEU A 138 -8.44 9.25 6.60
N TRP A 139 -7.34 9.99 6.56
CA TRP A 139 -7.37 11.45 6.59
C TRP A 139 -8.08 12.03 5.36
N LEU A 140 -7.77 11.54 4.16
CA LEU A 140 -8.43 11.96 2.93
C LEU A 140 -9.94 11.63 2.95
N LEU A 141 -10.31 10.47 3.50
CA LEU A 141 -11.71 10.07 3.67
C LEU A 141 -12.44 11.02 4.63
N TRP A 142 -11.81 11.42 5.73
CA TRP A 142 -12.38 12.40 6.65
C TRP A 142 -12.50 13.80 6.03
N LEU A 143 -11.48 14.27 5.29
CA LEU A 143 -11.58 15.54 4.56
C LEU A 143 -12.74 15.51 3.55
N THR A 144 -12.98 14.37 2.93
CA THR A 144 -14.12 14.17 2.02
C THR A 144 -15.45 14.32 2.75
N SER A 145 -15.61 13.72 3.94
CA SER A 145 -16.87 13.83 4.67
C SER A 145 -17.16 15.27 5.05
N VAL A 146 -16.14 16.01 5.53
CA VAL A 146 -16.26 17.44 5.85
C VAL A 146 -16.67 18.26 4.62
N ALA A 147 -16.09 17.99 3.45
CA ALA A 147 -16.41 18.68 2.20
C ALA A 147 -17.80 18.36 1.65
N LEU A 148 -18.36 17.19 1.99
CA LEU A 148 -19.74 16.82 1.65
C LEU A 148 -20.76 17.45 2.59
N ASP A 149 -20.44 17.56 3.88
CA ASP A 149 -21.31 18.22 4.88
C ASP A 149 -21.42 19.74 4.65
N ALA A 150 -20.42 20.35 4.00
CA ALA A 150 -20.37 21.79 3.70
C ALA A 150 -21.12 22.21 2.42
N GLN A 151 -21.67 21.26 1.64
CA GLN A 151 -22.45 21.50 0.43
C GLN A 151 -23.95 21.54 0.71
#